data_AF-A0AA96WQU2-F1
#
_entry.id   AF-A0AA96WQU2-F1
#
_cell.length_a   1.000
_cell.length_b   1.000
_cell.length_c   1.000
_cell.angle_alpha   90.00
_cell.angle_beta   90.00
_cell.angle_gamma   90.00
#
_symmetry.space_group_name_H-M   'P 1'
#
loop_
_entity.id
_entity.type
_entity.pdbx_description
1 polymer ?
#
loop_
_entity_poly.entity_id
_entity_poly.type
_entity_poly.pdbx_seq_one_letter_code
_entity_poly.pdbx_strand_id
1 'polypeptide(L)'
;MCDLLAEFQSSIVDRVVMELLQSRQIVSDDFVWVDQGIFLEPDALERFIQHWDAMLARRVEHLYAGEISYQQCLEVQVQEYIACLLEDQEFYRPMLLKG
;
A
#
# COMPACT_ATOMS: atom_id res chain seq x y z
N MET A 1 -13.05 -2.68 8.63
CA MET A 1 -11.78 -2.88 7.89
C MET A 1 -12.12 -3.73 6.69
N CYS A 2 -11.61 -3.43 5.50
CA CYS A 2 -11.84 -4.24 4.29
C CYS A 2 -10.79 -5.35 4.25
N ASP A 3 -11.19 -6.62 4.17
CA ASP A 3 -10.28 -7.77 4.24
C ASP A 3 -9.23 -7.76 3.12
N LEU A 4 -9.60 -7.33 1.91
CA LEU A 4 -8.69 -7.16 0.78
C LEU A 4 -7.54 -6.20 1.11
N LEU A 5 -7.82 -5.09 1.80
CA LEU A 5 -6.81 -4.09 2.14
C LEU A 5 -5.82 -4.61 3.20
N ALA A 6 -6.22 -5.57 4.03
CA ALA A 6 -5.36 -6.12 5.06
C ALA A 6 -4.12 -6.81 4.48
N GLU A 7 -4.22 -7.43 3.29
CA GLU A 7 -3.09 -8.06 2.59
C GLU A 7 -2.00 -7.06 2.18
N PHE A 8 -2.37 -5.79 1.96
CA PHE A 8 -1.47 -4.76 1.44
C PHE A 8 -0.93 -3.83 2.52
N GLN A 9 -1.60 -3.72 3.68
CA GLN A 9 -1.22 -2.78 4.73
C GLN A 9 0.25 -2.95 5.17
N SER A 10 0.67 -4.17 5.49
CA SER A 10 2.05 -4.39 5.95
C SER A 10 3.10 -4.20 4.85
N SER A 11 2.77 -4.56 3.60
CA SER A 11 3.74 -4.46 2.50
C SER A 11 3.92 -3.03 2.00
N ILE A 12 2.87 -2.21 2.05
CA ILE A 12 2.84 -0.85 1.48
C ILE A 12 2.88 0.20 2.58
N VAL A 13 1.93 0.19 3.51
CA VAL A 13 1.77 1.27 4.51
C VAL A 13 2.93 1.28 5.49
N ASP A 14 3.21 0.15 6.14
CA ASP A 14 4.29 0.08 7.13
C ASP A 14 5.64 0.42 6.49
N ARG A 15 5.86 -0.02 5.25
CA ARG A 15 7.08 0.26 4.50
C ARG A 15 7.23 1.74 4.18
N VAL A 16 6.19 2.41 3.69
CA VAL A 16 6.21 3.85 3.41
C VAL A 16 6.51 4.63 4.69
N VAL A 17 5.83 4.31 5.79
CA VAL A 17 6.05 4.97 7.09
C VAL A 17 7.50 4.76 7.56
N MET A 18 8.01 3.54 7.50
CA MET A 18 9.38 3.23 7.91
C MET A 18 10.41 3.96 7.04
N GLU A 19 10.22 4.03 5.73
CA GLU A 19 11.11 4.76 4.82
C GLU A 19 11.11 6.26 5.10
N LEU A 20 9.93 6.86 5.34
CA LEU A 20 9.80 8.28 5.69
C LEU A 20 10.49 8.62 7.01
N LEU A 21 10.34 7.76 8.03
CA LEU A 21 10.99 7.94 9.33
C LEU A 21 12.52 7.77 9.24
N GLN A 22 12.99 6.73 8.55
CA GLN A 22 14.42 6.46 8.39
C GLN A 22 15.14 7.56 7.60
N SER A 23 14.49 8.08 6.56
CA SER A 23 15.02 9.16 5.73
C SER A 23 14.83 10.56 6.34
N ARG A 24 14.11 10.66 7.48
CA ARG A 24 13.75 11.92 8.15
C ARG A 24 13.01 12.91 7.25
N GLN A 25 12.24 12.39 6.28
CA GLN A 25 11.42 13.20 5.37
C GLN A 25 10.12 13.69 6.04
N ILE A 26 9.71 13.00 7.09
CA ILE A 26 8.66 13.44 8.01
C ILE A 26 9.23 13.35 9.42
N VAL A 27 9.13 14.45 10.18
CA VAL A 27 9.60 14.57 11.57
C VAL A 27 8.47 15.01 12.50
N SER A 28 8.72 15.06 13.81
CA SER A 28 7.71 15.46 14.81
C SER A 28 7.09 16.83 14.55
N ASP A 29 7.89 17.74 14.01
CA ASP A 29 7.51 19.14 13.81
C ASP A 29 6.57 19.31 12.61
N ASP A 30 6.48 18.30 11.74
CA ASP A 30 5.55 18.24 10.61
C ASP A 30 4.10 17.88 11.04
N PHE A 31 3.85 17.75 12.35
CA PHE A 31 2.55 17.40 12.89
C PHE A 31 1.93 18.53 13.70
N VAL A 32 0.65 18.80 13.44
CA VAL A 32 -0.16 19.79 14.13
C VAL A 32 -1.13 19.11 15.09
N TRP A 33 -1.16 19.61 16.32
CA TRP A 33 -2.08 19.17 17.36
C TRP A 33 -3.30 20.09 17.36
N VAL A 34 -4.47 19.52 17.15
CA VAL A 34 -5.76 20.21 17.29
C VAL A 34 -6.65 19.40 18.23
N ASP A 35 -7.72 20.00 18.76
CA ASP A 35 -8.62 19.34 19.73
C ASP A 35 -9.19 18.00 19.22
N GLN A 36 -9.21 17.81 17.90
CA GLN A 36 -9.77 16.63 17.21
C GLN A 36 -8.71 15.56 16.87
N GLY A 37 -7.41 15.82 17.08
CA GLY A 37 -6.36 14.84 16.79
C GLY A 37 -5.03 15.45 16.35
N ILE A 38 -4.19 14.57 15.79
CA ILE A 38 -2.87 14.91 15.26
C ILE A 38 -2.93 14.77 13.74
N PHE A 39 -2.50 15.80 13.02
CA PHE A 39 -2.54 15.84 11.55
C PHE A 39 -1.17 16.21 10.99
N LEU A 40 -0.87 15.80 9.76
CA LEU A 40 0.29 16.30 9.02
C LEU A 40 0.04 17.73 8.54
N GLU A 41 1.08 18.56 8.57
CA GLU A 41 1.09 19.83 7.86
C GLU A 41 0.95 19.61 6.34
N PRO A 42 0.38 20.57 5.58
CA PRO A 42 0.15 20.42 4.15
C PRO A 42 1.40 19.98 3.36
N ASP A 43 2.54 20.60 3.63
CA ASP A 43 3.81 20.28 2.95
C ASP A 43 4.30 18.87 3.28
N ALA A 44 4.09 18.41 4.52
CA ALA A 44 4.44 17.06 4.94
C ALA A 44 3.49 15.99 4.37
N LEU A 45 2.21 16.32 4.25
CA LEU A 45 1.23 15.49 3.56
C LEU A 45 1.57 15.34 2.08
N GLU A 46 2.00 16.40 1.41
CA GLU A 46 2.47 16.33 0.02
C GLU A 46 3.66 15.37 -0.12
N ARG A 47 4.67 15.49 0.76
CA ARG A 47 5.80 14.55 0.81
C ARG A 47 5.33 13.11 1.04
N PHE A 48 4.40 12.88 1.97
CA PHE A 48 3.81 11.56 2.19
C PHE A 48 3.19 10.99 0.91
N ILE A 49 2.37 11.78 0.20
CA ILE A 49 1.70 11.37 -1.04
C ILE A 49 2.72 11.02 -2.12
N GLN A 50 3.77 11.83 -2.29
CA GLN A 50 4.84 11.54 -3.26
C GLN A 50 5.53 10.20 -2.98
N HIS A 51 5.83 9.91 -1.71
CA HIS A 51 6.42 8.63 -1.31
C HIS A 51 5.46 7.45 -1.47
N TRP A 52 4.16 7.67 -1.20
CA TRP A 52 3.11 6.69 -1.41
C TRP A 52 2.97 6.33 -2.89
N ASP A 53 2.90 7.31 -3.78
CA ASP A 53 2.80 7.09 -5.22
C ASP A 53 4.06 6.40 -5.76
N ALA A 54 5.24 6.80 -5.30
CA ALA A 54 6.49 6.13 -5.63
C ALA A 54 6.47 4.66 -5.18
N MET A 55 5.94 4.36 -3.99
CA MET A 55 5.79 2.99 -3.51
C MET A 55 4.84 2.17 -4.38
N LEU A 56 3.68 2.72 -4.74
CA LEU A 56 2.72 2.06 -5.63
C LEU A 56 3.30 1.77 -7.02
N ALA A 57 4.18 2.63 -7.52
CA ALA A 57 4.87 2.47 -8.80
C ALA A 57 6.02 1.45 -8.76
N ARG A 58 6.52 1.05 -7.58
CA ARG A 58 7.62 0.06 -7.48
C ARG A 58 7.20 -1.29 -8.01
N ARG A 59 8.07 -1.89 -8.81
CA ARG A 59 7.91 -3.24 -9.37
C ARG A 59 8.32 -4.30 -8.36
N VAL A 60 7.54 -5.37 -8.30
CA VAL A 60 7.74 -6.56 -7.46
C VAL A 60 7.44 -7.82 -8.27
N GLU A 61 8.05 -8.93 -7.88
CA GLU A 61 7.82 -10.23 -8.50
C GLU A 61 6.60 -10.92 -7.85
N HIS A 62 5.43 -10.75 -8.45
CA HIS A 62 4.19 -11.42 -8.02
C HIS A 62 4.20 -12.90 -8.41
N LEU A 63 3.83 -13.80 -7.49
CA LEU A 63 3.93 -15.24 -7.69
C LEU A 63 3.21 -15.73 -8.96
N TYR A 64 2.03 -15.17 -9.25
CA TYR A 64 1.16 -15.61 -10.34
C TYR A 64 1.18 -14.68 -11.57
N ALA A 65 1.67 -13.45 -11.44
CA ALA A 65 1.60 -12.42 -12.49
C ALA A 65 2.97 -11.97 -13.00
N GLY A 66 4.07 -12.49 -12.41
CA GLY A 66 5.42 -12.06 -12.73
C GLY A 66 5.72 -10.65 -12.21
N GLU A 67 6.62 -9.95 -12.89
CA GLU A 67 7.05 -8.62 -12.46
C GLU A 67 6.04 -7.52 -12.80
N ILE A 68 5.38 -6.99 -11.77
CA ILE A 68 4.33 -5.96 -11.86
C ILE A 68 4.48 -4.92 -10.75
N SER A 69 3.85 -3.75 -10.85
CA SER A 69 3.87 -2.76 -9.77
C SER A 69 2.95 -3.12 -8.60
N TYR A 70 3.17 -2.54 -7.42
CA TYR A 70 2.23 -2.69 -6.30
C TYR A 70 0.81 -2.22 -6.64
N GLN A 71 0.67 -1.16 -7.45
CA GLN A 71 -0.63 -0.74 -7.98
C GLN A 71 -1.27 -1.84 -8.83
N GLN A 72 -0.50 -2.48 -9.71
CA GLN A 72 -0.99 -3.60 -10.52
C GLN A 72 -1.29 -4.83 -9.65
N CYS A 73 -0.55 -5.06 -8.56
CA CYS A 73 -0.90 -6.11 -7.59
C CYS A 73 -2.29 -5.89 -6.99
N LEU A 74 -2.62 -4.65 -6.60
CA LEU A 74 -3.97 -4.32 -6.12
C LEU A 74 -5.04 -4.66 -7.16
N GLU A 75 -4.82 -4.26 -8.41
CA GLU A 75 -5.75 -4.56 -9.51
C GLU A 75 -5.91 -6.07 -9.72
N VAL A 76 -4.83 -6.84 -9.72
CA VAL A 76 -4.86 -8.30 -9.85
C VAL A 76 -5.66 -8.94 -8.72
N GLN A 77 -5.45 -8.51 -7.46
CA GLN A 77 -6.18 -9.09 -6.32
C GLN A 77 -7.66 -8.73 -6.35
N VAL A 78 -8.04 -7.55 -6.84
CA VAL A 78 -9.45 -7.23 -7.09
C VAL A 78 -10.04 -8.17 -8.14
N GLN A 79 -9.33 -8.48 -9.22
CA GLN A 79 -9.81 -9.41 -10.25
C GLN A 79 -9.92 -10.85 -9.74
N GLU A 80 -8.93 -11.33 -8.96
CA GLU A 80 -8.98 -12.65 -8.30
C GLU A 80 -10.18 -12.75 -7.35
N TYR A 81 -10.47 -11.68 -6.61
CA TYR A 81 -11.62 -11.62 -5.70
C TYR A 81 -12.95 -11.69 -6.48
N ILE A 82 -13.08 -10.93 -7.58
CA ILE A 82 -14.26 -10.96 -8.44
C ILE A 82 -14.43 -12.35 -9.08
N ALA A 83 -13.36 -12.94 -9.62
CA ALA A 83 -13.41 -14.26 -10.26
C ALA A 83 -13.84 -15.36 -9.27
N CYS A 84 -13.37 -15.28 -8.03
CA CYS A 84 -13.81 -16.19 -6.96
C CYS A 84 -15.29 -15.99 -6.61
N LEU A 85 -15.77 -14.74 -6.55
CA LEU A 85 -17.18 -14.44 -6.27
C LEU A 85 -18.13 -14.85 -7.40
N LEU A 86 -17.68 -14.80 -8.65
CA LEU A 86 -18.44 -15.20 -9.83
C LEU A 86 -18.34 -16.70 -10.15
N GLU A 87 -17.65 -17.48 -9.30
CA GLU A 87 -17.40 -18.91 -9.49
C GLU A 87 -16.58 -19.26 -10.75
N ASP A 88 -15.96 -18.26 -11.39
CA ASP A 88 -14.98 -18.46 -12.47
C ASP A 88 -13.69 -19.13 -11.93
N GLN A 89 -13.45 -19.00 -10.62
CA GLN A 89 -12.36 -19.62 -9.91
C GLN A 89 -12.82 -20.25 -8.59
N GLU A 90 -12.44 -21.51 -8.36
CA GLU A 90 -12.88 -22.28 -7.18
C GLU A 90 -12.35 -21.70 -5.85
N PHE A 91 -11.15 -21.12 -5.87
CA PHE A 91 -10.52 -20.53 -4.68
C PHE A 91 -9.76 -19.23 -5.03
N TYR A 92 -9.93 -18.21 -4.19
CA TYR A 92 -9.14 -16.99 -4.22
C TYR A 92 -7.65 -17.28 -4.00
N ARG A 93 -6.78 -16.70 -4.84
CA ARG A 93 -5.33 -16.79 -4.67
C ARG A 93 -4.82 -15.51 -4.03
N PRO A 94 -4.27 -15.57 -2.80
CA PRO A 94 -3.83 -14.37 -2.10
C PRO A 94 -2.59 -13.76 -2.75
N MET A 95 -2.32 -12.49 -2.42
CA MET A 95 -1.10 -11.82 -2.85
C MET A 95 0.13 -12.49 -2.22
N LEU A 96 0.97 -13.09 -3.07
CA LEU A 96 2.26 -13.65 -2.67
C LEU A 96 3.37 -13.04 -3.53
N LEU A 97 4.39 -12.52 -2.86
CA LEU A 97 5.60 -11.97 -3.49
C LEU A 97 6.73 -12.99 -3.44
N LYS A 98 7.50 -13.12 -4.52
CA LYS A 98 8.76 -13.87 -4.49
C LYS A 98 9.85 -12.98 -3.85
N GLY A 99 10.52 -13.52 -2.84
CA GLY A 99 11.65 -12.89 -2.16
C GLY A 99 12.99 -13.23 -2.82
#